data_AF-G6C1H5-F1
#
_entry.id   AF-G6C1H5-F1
#
_cell.length_a   1.000
_cell.length_b   1.000
_cell.length_c   1.000
_cell.angle_alpha   90.00
_cell.angle_beta   90.00
_cell.angle_gamma   90.00
#
_symmetry.space_group_name_H-M   'P 1'
#
loop_
_entity.id
_entity.type
_entity.pdbx_description
1 polymer ?
#
loop_
_entity_poly.entity_id
_entity_poly.type
_entity_poly.pdbx_seq_one_letter_code
_entity_poly.pdbx_strand_id
1 'polypeptide(L)'
;MRKILFAILCFLFISCSNLYKANKAYERGDYVENVELTFKYFDEKPENFKELKEKKKIEINSKFSNIFEYYSKLKNSEKLEDRNQANIELFQIYIASDNSEYSREFEAQKEFLASNNIKDIFNQALKTNKELFSQNIGLRDDHTYALKVIDYTKNMNIAINNVIESNKSLDRNKAELYSYFKKEIAKHRADGYISLAEVEEKQGSNQYLRSAQNLYYKANQIYSKYQSNYRNSYSKYESVKYKADLNDARDNYNKGMEEYRNAGSSKAKYRAANYYFREAQKYISNYKDTNKLLSETKEKGYFKYSLSSNNGDVKNKISNALNPIAYPVTSGVELFIDYRRGEYSYNTFSYTNTEQIRKEIQTSIDSNGKAIIKAYNFTKTTTTVEELGTIPYTFSIRGAYYNNNISNEVTVKNTVNNVKYSGEVPPGSEYRNSDNKLLGSNELKKKVEEKLKKEVNGHIDSMVNDLKKI
;
A
#
# COMPACT_ATOMS: atom_id res chain seq x y z
N MET A 1 34.80 29.17 -19.29
CA MET A 1 33.67 28.48 -18.64
C MET A 1 32.28 29.03 -18.99
N ARG A 2 32.04 30.36 -19.01
CA ARG A 2 30.71 30.93 -19.37
C ARG A 2 30.14 30.51 -20.74
N LYS A 3 30.96 30.39 -21.79
CA LYS A 3 30.52 29.96 -23.14
C LYS A 3 30.16 28.48 -23.24
N ILE A 4 30.83 27.61 -22.47
CA ILE A 4 30.54 26.16 -22.40
C ILE A 4 29.28 25.93 -21.56
N LEU A 5 29.10 26.68 -20.46
CA LEU A 5 27.87 26.64 -19.66
C LEU A 5 26.65 27.08 -20.48
N PHE A 6 26.78 28.11 -21.33
CA PHE A 6 25.69 28.59 -22.20
C PHE A 6 25.34 27.58 -23.31
N ALA A 7 26.33 26.90 -23.89
CA ALA A 7 26.08 25.84 -24.87
C ALA A 7 25.38 24.62 -24.23
N ILE A 8 25.78 24.20 -23.03
CA ILE A 8 25.11 23.12 -22.27
C ILE A 8 23.69 23.53 -21.86
N LEU A 9 23.49 24.80 -21.48
CA LEU A 9 22.16 25.36 -21.18
C LEU A 9 21.27 25.37 -22.43
N CYS A 10 21.79 25.75 -23.60
CA CYS A 10 21.06 25.70 -24.87
C CYS A 10 20.69 24.26 -25.27
N PHE A 11 21.55 23.27 -25.03
CA PHE A 11 21.21 21.86 -25.24
C PHE A 11 20.14 21.34 -24.26
N LEU A 12 20.12 21.84 -23.02
CA LEU A 12 19.04 21.58 -22.05
C LEU A 12 17.71 22.28 -22.45
N PHE A 13 17.76 23.49 -23.02
CA PHE A 13 16.56 24.18 -23.52
C PHE A 13 15.99 23.56 -24.81
N ILE A 14 16.84 23.05 -25.71
CA ILE A 14 16.42 22.38 -26.95
C ILE A 14 15.81 21.01 -26.64
N SER A 15 16.37 20.24 -25.69
CA SER A 15 15.82 18.95 -25.26
C SER A 15 14.54 19.07 -24.43
N CYS A 16 14.26 20.25 -23.86
CA CYS A 16 12.99 20.56 -23.19
C CYS A 16 11.91 21.15 -24.12
N SER A 17 12.23 21.46 -25.38
CA SER A 17 11.25 22.07 -26.30
C SER A 17 10.13 21.09 -26.68
N ASN A 18 8.89 21.60 -26.75
CA ASN A 18 7.73 20.81 -27.18
C ASN A 18 7.94 20.23 -28.59
N LEU A 19 8.64 20.94 -29.49
CA LEU A 19 8.94 20.44 -30.85
C LEU A 19 9.90 19.24 -30.85
N TYR A 20 10.89 19.20 -29.96
CA TYR A 20 11.76 18.02 -29.80
C TYR A 20 10.97 16.82 -29.28
N LYS A 21 10.13 17.03 -28.26
CA LYS A 21 9.26 15.98 -27.71
C LYS A 21 8.25 15.49 -28.76
N ALA A 22 7.68 16.38 -29.56
CA ALA A 22 6.81 16.03 -30.68
C ALA A 22 7.53 15.10 -31.66
N ASN A 23 8.78 15.40 -32.02
CA ASN A 23 9.55 14.52 -32.91
C ASN A 23 9.77 13.12 -32.30
N LYS A 24 10.00 13.03 -30.99
CA LYS A 24 10.09 11.75 -30.28
C LYS A 24 8.76 10.99 -30.26
N ALA A 25 7.63 11.68 -30.09
CA ALA A 25 6.30 11.08 -30.19
C ALA A 25 6.07 10.48 -31.58
N TYR A 26 6.41 11.21 -32.64
CA TYR A 26 6.33 10.73 -34.03
C TYR A 26 7.17 9.46 -34.26
N GLU A 27 8.43 9.44 -33.80
CA GLU A 27 9.32 8.28 -33.91
C GLU A 27 8.77 7.03 -33.21
N ARG A 28 7.95 7.21 -32.16
CA ARG A 28 7.30 6.12 -31.41
C ARG A 28 5.94 5.71 -31.98
N GLY A 29 5.42 6.43 -32.97
CA GLY A 29 4.06 6.23 -33.50
C GLY A 29 2.94 6.86 -32.66
N ASP A 30 3.27 7.70 -31.67
CA ASP A 30 2.26 8.45 -30.91
C ASP A 30 1.91 9.74 -31.66
N TYR A 31 1.06 9.60 -32.67
CA TYR A 31 0.77 10.70 -33.59
C TYR A 31 -0.17 11.75 -33.00
N VAL A 32 -1.03 11.38 -32.04
CA VAL A 32 -1.84 12.35 -31.30
C VAL A 32 -0.92 13.25 -30.47
N GLU A 33 -0.03 12.67 -29.67
CA GLU A 33 0.93 13.45 -28.86
C GLU A 33 1.85 14.29 -29.76
N ASN A 34 2.28 13.76 -30.92
CA ASN A 34 3.06 14.53 -31.88
C ASN A 34 2.33 15.81 -32.32
N VAL A 35 1.09 15.69 -32.79
CA VAL A 35 0.30 16.82 -33.28
C VAL A 35 0.04 17.84 -32.17
N GLU A 36 -0.40 17.38 -30.99
CA GLU A 36 -0.67 18.23 -29.83
C GLU A 36 0.57 19.02 -29.41
N LEU A 37 1.73 18.37 -29.29
CA LEU A 37 2.98 19.02 -28.89
C LEU A 37 3.51 19.97 -29.96
N THR A 38 3.34 19.65 -31.25
CA THR A 38 3.73 20.55 -32.33
C THR A 38 2.92 21.84 -32.29
N PHE A 39 1.60 21.77 -32.14
CA PHE A 39 0.79 23.00 -32.06
C PHE A 39 1.02 23.76 -30.77
N LYS A 40 1.10 23.06 -29.63
CA LYS A 40 1.45 23.69 -28.34
C LYS A 40 2.76 24.48 -28.42
N TYR A 41 3.76 23.99 -29.15
CA TYR A 41 5.03 24.71 -29.35
C TYR A 41 4.86 26.06 -30.06
N PHE A 42 3.92 26.18 -31.00
CA PHE A 42 3.67 27.40 -31.75
C PHE A 42 2.65 28.30 -31.04
N ASP A 43 1.57 27.74 -30.51
CA ASP A 43 0.51 28.48 -29.82
C ASP A 43 1.02 29.15 -28.52
N GLU A 44 1.92 28.50 -27.78
CA GLU A 44 2.50 29.09 -26.55
C GLU A 44 3.46 30.26 -26.83
N LYS A 45 4.10 30.26 -28.01
CA LYS A 45 5.11 31.25 -28.42
C LYS A 45 5.06 31.47 -29.94
N PRO A 46 4.19 32.38 -30.41
CA PRO A 46 4.06 32.76 -31.82
C PRO A 46 5.38 33.03 -32.57
N GLU A 47 6.38 33.59 -31.89
CA GLU A 47 7.71 33.86 -32.44
C GLU A 47 8.40 32.60 -32.95
N ASN A 48 8.15 31.46 -32.31
CA ASN A 48 8.72 30.17 -32.71
C ASN A 48 8.34 29.80 -34.15
N PHE A 49 7.14 30.17 -34.60
CA PHE A 49 6.71 29.91 -35.97
C PHE A 49 7.34 30.89 -36.96
N LYS A 50 7.46 32.17 -36.57
CA LYS A 50 8.07 33.22 -37.41
C LYS A 50 9.56 32.97 -37.66
N GLU A 51 10.27 32.51 -36.64
CA GLU A 51 11.71 32.20 -36.71
C GLU A 51 12.01 30.80 -37.31
N LEU A 52 10.97 30.01 -37.57
CA LEU A 52 11.14 28.65 -38.09
C LEU A 52 11.62 28.68 -39.55
N LYS A 53 12.78 28.07 -39.80
CA LYS A 53 13.33 27.92 -41.15
C LYS A 53 12.37 27.15 -42.07
N GLU A 54 12.27 27.58 -43.32
CA GLU A 54 11.39 26.96 -44.33
C GLU A 54 11.59 25.44 -44.48
N LYS A 55 12.85 24.98 -44.51
CA LYS A 55 13.17 23.55 -44.53
C LYS A 55 12.51 22.76 -43.38
N LYS A 56 12.41 23.37 -42.19
CA LYS A 56 11.75 22.75 -41.04
C LYS A 56 10.23 22.80 -41.12
N LYS A 57 9.64 23.84 -41.72
CA LYS A 57 8.20 23.88 -42.02
C LYS A 57 7.80 22.76 -42.98
N ILE A 58 8.57 22.57 -44.06
CA ILE A 58 8.37 21.48 -45.02
C ILE A 58 8.49 20.10 -44.34
N GLU A 59 9.48 19.92 -43.46
CA GLU A 59 9.65 18.66 -42.71
C GLU A 59 8.44 18.37 -41.81
N ILE A 60 7.93 19.36 -41.08
CA ILE A 60 6.75 19.22 -40.23
C ILE A 60 5.51 18.91 -41.07
N ASN A 61 5.31 19.63 -42.18
CA ASN A 61 4.20 19.38 -43.09
C ASN A 61 4.21 17.95 -43.64
N SER A 62 5.38 17.47 -44.06
CA SER A 62 5.55 16.09 -44.55
C SER A 62 5.20 15.05 -43.48
N LYS A 63 5.55 15.30 -42.21
CA LYS A 63 5.16 14.42 -41.10
C LYS A 63 3.65 14.39 -40.91
N PHE A 64 2.97 15.54 -40.99
CA PHE A 64 1.50 15.57 -40.95
C PHE A 64 0.87 14.79 -42.12
N SER A 65 1.38 14.96 -43.35
CA SER A 65 0.92 14.15 -44.49
C SER A 65 1.05 12.65 -44.24
N ASN A 66 2.20 12.21 -43.72
CA ASN A 66 2.44 10.80 -43.39
C ASN A 66 1.48 10.28 -42.31
N ILE A 67 1.19 11.08 -41.28
CA ILE A 67 0.22 10.74 -40.23
C ILE A 67 -1.17 10.52 -40.83
N PHE A 68 -1.62 11.41 -41.71
CA PHE A 68 -2.94 11.29 -42.33
C PHE A 68 -3.02 10.10 -43.30
N GLU A 69 -1.94 9.82 -44.05
CA GLU A 69 -1.87 8.61 -44.87
C GLU A 69 -1.94 7.34 -44.01
N TYR A 70 -1.23 7.31 -42.88
CA TYR A 70 -1.27 6.20 -41.93
C TYR A 70 -2.69 5.94 -41.42
N TYR A 71 -3.38 6.97 -40.93
CA TYR A 71 -4.75 6.80 -40.44
C TYR A 71 -5.76 6.51 -41.54
N SER A 72 -5.55 7.00 -42.76
CA SER A 72 -6.36 6.63 -43.92
C SER A 72 -6.30 5.13 -44.20
N LYS A 73 -5.10 4.51 -44.10
CA LYS A 73 -4.93 3.05 -44.22
C LYS A 73 -5.63 2.32 -43.09
N LEU A 74 -5.45 2.74 -41.83
CA LEU A 74 -6.09 2.09 -40.67
C LEU A 74 -7.62 2.20 -40.71
N LYS A 75 -8.18 3.34 -41.12
CA LYS A 75 -9.63 3.56 -41.22
C LYS A 75 -10.29 2.61 -42.25
N ASN A 76 -9.52 2.12 -43.22
CA ASN A 76 -9.93 1.15 -44.23
C ASN A 76 -9.45 -0.28 -43.93
N SER A 77 -8.88 -0.54 -42.75
CA SER A 77 -8.44 -1.87 -42.33
C SER A 77 -9.63 -2.83 -42.18
N GLU A 78 -9.42 -4.12 -42.46
CA GLU A 78 -10.42 -5.15 -42.18
C GLU A 78 -10.64 -5.30 -40.66
N LYS A 79 -9.60 -5.09 -39.86
CA LYS A 79 -9.65 -5.19 -38.40
C LYS A 79 -10.47 -4.05 -37.81
N LEU A 80 -11.40 -4.38 -36.94
CA LEU A 80 -12.29 -3.38 -36.34
C LEU A 80 -11.57 -2.55 -35.27
N GLU A 81 -10.59 -3.13 -34.59
CA GLU A 81 -9.71 -2.47 -33.64
C GLU A 81 -8.94 -1.32 -34.30
N ASP A 82 -8.29 -1.60 -35.44
CA ASP A 82 -7.55 -0.61 -36.23
C ASP A 82 -8.47 0.54 -36.66
N ARG A 83 -9.65 0.20 -37.17
CA ARG A 83 -10.66 1.19 -37.58
C ARG A 83 -11.11 2.03 -36.39
N ASN A 84 -11.36 1.42 -35.23
CA ASN A 84 -11.80 2.15 -34.06
C ASN A 84 -10.71 3.09 -33.54
N GLN A 85 -9.47 2.60 -33.43
CA GLN A 85 -8.31 3.38 -33.05
C GLN A 85 -8.14 4.59 -33.97
N ALA A 86 -8.16 4.36 -35.30
CA ALA A 86 -8.03 5.42 -36.27
C ALA A 86 -9.10 6.51 -36.12
N ASN A 87 -10.37 6.14 -35.95
CA ASN A 87 -11.44 7.13 -35.82
C ASN A 87 -11.35 7.92 -34.50
N ILE A 88 -10.90 7.30 -33.40
CA ILE A 88 -10.71 7.96 -32.11
C ILE A 88 -9.50 8.91 -32.15
N GLU A 89 -8.39 8.49 -32.73
CA GLU A 89 -7.17 9.29 -32.82
C GLU A 89 -7.32 10.43 -33.84
N LEU A 90 -7.98 10.20 -34.98
CA LEU A 90 -8.35 11.26 -35.91
C LEU A 90 -9.28 12.31 -35.28
N PHE A 91 -10.21 11.90 -34.40
CA PHE A 91 -11.03 12.85 -33.65
C PHE A 91 -10.16 13.75 -32.76
N GLN A 92 -9.22 13.17 -32.01
CA GLN A 92 -8.33 13.93 -31.13
C GLN A 92 -7.44 14.88 -31.93
N ILE A 93 -6.84 14.41 -33.02
CA ILE A 93 -6.04 15.23 -33.94
C ILE A 93 -6.88 16.38 -34.51
N TYR A 94 -8.12 16.13 -34.95
CA TYR A 94 -9.01 17.18 -35.42
C TYR A 94 -9.28 18.23 -34.33
N ILE A 95 -9.59 17.81 -33.11
CA ILE A 95 -9.82 18.72 -31.99
C ILE A 95 -8.58 19.57 -31.70
N ALA A 96 -7.37 18.99 -31.71
CA ALA A 96 -6.14 19.75 -31.54
C ALA A 96 -5.90 20.75 -32.69
N SER A 97 -6.01 20.29 -33.95
CA SER A 97 -5.77 21.09 -35.14
C SER A 97 -6.76 22.26 -35.29
N ASP A 98 -8.05 22.02 -35.10
CA ASP A 98 -9.10 23.05 -35.27
C ASP A 98 -9.01 24.18 -34.22
N ASN A 99 -8.26 23.97 -33.14
CA ASN A 99 -8.07 24.96 -32.07
C ASN A 99 -6.67 25.57 -32.00
N SER A 100 -5.76 25.21 -32.93
CA SER A 100 -4.49 25.90 -33.09
C SER A 100 -4.58 26.97 -34.18
N GLU A 101 -4.00 28.14 -33.93
CA GLU A 101 -3.94 29.22 -34.93
C GLU A 101 -3.00 28.87 -36.09
N TYR A 102 -2.00 28.02 -35.83
CA TYR A 102 -0.96 27.64 -36.78
C TYR A 102 -1.28 26.38 -37.60
N SER A 103 -2.40 25.69 -37.32
CA SER A 103 -2.74 24.48 -38.05
C SER A 103 -2.90 24.71 -39.55
N ARG A 104 -3.54 25.81 -39.94
CA ARG A 104 -3.80 26.15 -41.35
C ARG A 104 -2.59 26.65 -42.12
N GLU A 105 -1.48 26.93 -41.44
CA GLU A 105 -0.21 27.28 -42.06
C GLU A 105 0.51 26.06 -42.68
N PHE A 106 0.11 24.84 -42.31
CA PHE A 106 0.59 23.60 -42.89
C PHE A 106 -0.45 23.02 -43.85
N GLU A 107 -0.09 22.87 -45.13
CA GLU A 107 -1.05 22.45 -46.17
C GLU A 107 -1.72 21.10 -45.86
N ALA A 108 -0.97 20.13 -45.32
CA ALA A 108 -1.53 18.83 -44.95
C ALA A 108 -2.65 18.92 -43.91
N GLN A 109 -2.51 19.83 -42.94
CA GLN A 109 -3.49 20.06 -41.88
C GLN A 109 -4.69 20.84 -42.41
N LYS A 110 -4.45 21.83 -43.27
CA LYS A 110 -5.50 22.60 -43.95
C LYS A 110 -6.37 21.69 -44.82
N GLU A 111 -5.77 20.82 -45.63
CA GLU A 111 -6.48 19.82 -46.43
C GLU A 111 -7.27 18.84 -45.55
N PHE A 112 -6.66 18.33 -44.47
CA PHE A 112 -7.33 17.44 -43.52
C PHE A 112 -8.57 18.10 -42.90
N LEU A 113 -8.45 19.32 -42.38
CA LEU A 113 -9.57 20.04 -41.77
C LEU A 113 -10.67 20.37 -42.79
N ALA A 114 -10.31 20.73 -44.03
CA ALA A 114 -11.26 21.07 -45.08
C ALA A 114 -12.03 19.86 -45.62
N SER A 115 -11.38 18.69 -45.69
CA SER A 115 -11.96 17.46 -46.23
C SER A 115 -12.77 16.65 -45.22
N ASN A 116 -12.72 17.00 -43.94
CA ASN A 116 -13.35 16.22 -42.87
C ASN A 116 -14.38 17.03 -42.08
N ASN A 117 -15.55 16.43 -41.88
CA ASN A 117 -16.55 16.93 -40.94
C ASN A 117 -16.34 16.28 -39.56
N ILE A 118 -16.16 17.10 -38.53
CA ILE A 118 -15.92 16.61 -37.15
C ILE A 118 -17.06 15.76 -36.59
N LYS A 119 -18.32 16.06 -36.95
CA LYS A 119 -19.47 15.24 -36.51
C LYS A 119 -19.43 13.85 -37.14
N ASP A 120 -18.96 13.74 -38.39
CA ASP A 120 -18.84 12.46 -39.06
C ASP A 120 -17.71 11.61 -38.46
N ILE A 121 -16.55 12.22 -38.18
CA ILE A 121 -15.46 11.55 -37.46
C ILE A 121 -15.95 11.07 -36.09
N PHE A 122 -16.60 11.96 -35.34
CA PHE A 122 -17.17 11.65 -34.02
C PHE A 122 -18.15 10.47 -34.06
N ASN A 123 -19.13 10.52 -34.96
CA ASN A 123 -20.14 9.47 -35.11
C ASN A 123 -19.50 8.14 -35.53
N GLN A 124 -18.50 8.17 -36.41
CA GLN A 124 -17.80 6.97 -36.85
C GLN A 124 -16.95 6.36 -35.72
N ALA A 125 -16.35 7.18 -34.86
CA ALA A 125 -15.62 6.71 -33.68
C ALA A 125 -16.56 5.99 -32.70
N LEU A 126 -17.72 6.57 -32.39
CA LEU A 126 -18.72 5.92 -31.52
C LEU A 126 -19.30 4.65 -32.16
N LYS A 127 -19.58 4.68 -33.47
CA LYS A 127 -20.12 3.53 -34.21
C LYS A 127 -19.17 2.33 -34.16
N THR A 128 -17.92 2.52 -34.58
CA THR A 128 -16.92 1.44 -34.59
C THR A 128 -16.62 0.95 -33.17
N ASN A 129 -16.65 1.83 -32.16
CA ASN A 129 -16.47 1.44 -30.76
C ASN A 129 -17.62 0.56 -30.28
N LYS A 130 -18.87 0.90 -30.63
CA LYS A 130 -20.06 0.10 -30.32
C LYS A 130 -20.02 -1.27 -30.98
N GLU A 131 -19.63 -1.33 -32.25
CA GLU A 131 -19.47 -2.58 -32.99
C GLU A 131 -18.40 -3.46 -32.33
N LEU A 132 -17.24 -2.87 -31.97
CA LEU A 132 -16.15 -3.59 -31.32
C LEU A 132 -16.56 -4.10 -29.95
N PHE A 133 -17.28 -3.28 -29.17
CA PHE A 133 -17.84 -3.70 -27.89
C PHE A 133 -18.79 -4.88 -28.06
N SER A 134 -19.67 -4.83 -29.06
CA SER A 134 -20.68 -5.87 -29.31
C SER A 134 -20.05 -7.20 -29.73
N GLN A 135 -18.93 -7.17 -30.47
CA GLN A 135 -18.16 -8.38 -30.80
C GLN A 135 -17.53 -9.03 -29.57
N ASN A 136 -17.24 -8.26 -28.52
CA ASN A 136 -16.45 -8.70 -27.37
C ASN A 136 -17.27 -8.91 -26.10
N ILE A 137 -18.48 -8.37 -26.00
CA ILE A 137 -19.34 -8.52 -24.82
C ILE A 137 -19.80 -9.98 -24.60
N GLY A 138 -19.86 -10.78 -25.68
CA GLY A 138 -20.29 -12.19 -25.64
C GLY A 138 -19.15 -13.21 -25.64
N LEU A 139 -17.88 -12.78 -25.65
CA LEU A 139 -16.73 -13.68 -25.76
C LEU A 139 -16.24 -14.12 -24.37
N ARG A 140 -16.73 -15.28 -23.90
CA ARG A 140 -16.26 -16.02 -22.72
C ARG A 140 -16.40 -15.27 -21.37
N ASP A 141 -16.04 -15.96 -20.28
CA ASP A 141 -16.13 -15.50 -18.89
C ASP A 141 -15.23 -14.27 -18.55
N ASP A 142 -14.43 -13.77 -19.50
CA ASP A 142 -13.53 -12.63 -19.31
C ASP A 142 -13.99 -11.39 -20.09
N HIS A 143 -14.78 -10.54 -19.44
CA HIS A 143 -15.25 -9.28 -20.00
C HIS A 143 -14.22 -8.13 -19.93
N THR A 144 -12.96 -8.40 -19.58
CA THR A 144 -11.92 -7.38 -19.43
C THR A 144 -11.71 -6.58 -20.72
N TYR A 145 -11.76 -7.23 -21.88
CA TYR A 145 -11.58 -6.52 -23.15
C TYR A 145 -12.79 -5.64 -23.48
N ALA A 146 -14.02 -6.12 -23.29
CA ALA A 146 -15.22 -5.30 -23.46
C ALA A 146 -15.20 -4.05 -22.58
N LEU A 147 -14.69 -4.17 -21.35
CA LEU A 147 -14.47 -3.05 -20.44
C LEU A 147 -13.46 -2.03 -21.00
N LYS A 148 -12.33 -2.50 -21.55
CA LYS A 148 -11.34 -1.63 -22.22
C LYS A 148 -11.94 -0.88 -23.40
N VAL A 149 -12.77 -1.54 -24.20
CA VAL A 149 -13.41 -0.93 -25.38
C VAL A 149 -14.31 0.24 -24.98
N ILE A 150 -15.09 0.12 -23.90
CA ILE A 150 -15.89 1.24 -23.36
C ILE A 150 -15.01 2.47 -23.08
N ASP A 151 -13.81 2.24 -22.56
CA ASP A 151 -12.90 3.30 -22.14
C ASP A 151 -12.09 3.94 -23.28
N TYR A 152 -12.04 3.37 -24.49
CA TYR A 152 -11.36 4.00 -25.63
C TYR A 152 -11.93 5.39 -25.95
N THR A 153 -13.24 5.58 -25.81
CA THR A 153 -13.90 6.89 -26.04
C THR A 153 -13.58 7.94 -24.96
N LYS A 154 -12.93 7.54 -23.84
CA LYS A 154 -12.45 8.47 -22.82
C LYS A 154 -11.43 9.47 -23.41
N ASN A 155 -10.59 9.02 -24.34
CA ASN A 155 -9.57 9.85 -24.98
C ASN A 155 -10.17 11.00 -25.79
N MET A 156 -11.33 10.76 -26.43
CA MET A 156 -12.10 11.82 -27.10
C MET A 156 -12.54 12.91 -26.12
N ASN A 157 -12.98 12.53 -24.92
CA ASN A 157 -13.35 13.50 -23.88
C ASN A 157 -12.13 14.23 -23.30
N ILE A 158 -10.98 13.57 -23.21
CA ILE A 158 -9.71 14.19 -22.78
C ILE A 158 -9.30 15.29 -23.78
N ALA A 159 -9.32 15.01 -25.09
CA ALA A 159 -9.00 16.02 -26.10
C ALA A 159 -9.89 17.27 -25.99
N ILE A 160 -11.20 17.09 -25.77
CA ILE A 160 -12.13 18.22 -25.56
C ILE A 160 -11.79 18.99 -24.27
N ASN A 161 -11.45 18.28 -23.17
CA ASN A 161 -11.06 18.93 -21.92
C ASN A 161 -9.79 19.76 -22.08
N ASN A 162 -8.76 19.21 -22.75
CA ASN A 162 -7.50 19.90 -23.00
C ASN A 162 -7.72 21.26 -23.69
N VAL A 163 -8.63 21.32 -24.67
CA VAL A 163 -8.99 22.55 -25.36
C VAL A 163 -9.74 23.53 -24.45
N ILE A 164 -10.69 23.05 -23.64
CA ILE A 164 -11.45 23.92 -22.72
C ILE A 164 -10.55 24.49 -21.62
N GLU A 165 -9.56 23.73 -21.16
CA GLU A 165 -8.59 24.18 -20.16
C GLU A 165 -7.55 25.16 -20.73
N SER A 166 -7.13 24.97 -21.99
CA SER A 166 -6.13 25.83 -22.64
C SER A 166 -6.72 27.13 -23.21
N ASN A 167 -7.97 27.12 -23.67
CA ASN A 167 -8.58 28.25 -24.36
C ASN A 167 -9.63 28.95 -23.49
N LYS A 168 -9.25 30.08 -22.87
CA LYS A 168 -10.13 30.88 -22.01
C LYS A 168 -11.31 31.54 -22.74
N SER A 169 -11.34 31.55 -24.07
CA SER A 169 -12.39 32.19 -24.88
C SER A 169 -12.78 31.36 -26.11
N LEU A 170 -13.31 30.15 -25.88
CA LEU A 170 -14.02 29.40 -26.91
C LEU A 170 -15.25 30.17 -27.39
N ASP A 171 -15.47 30.24 -28.70
CA ASP A 171 -16.72 30.80 -29.22
C ASP A 171 -17.93 29.94 -28.82
N ARG A 172 -19.10 30.56 -28.81
CA ARG A 172 -20.34 29.92 -28.35
C ARG A 172 -20.69 28.66 -29.14
N ASN A 173 -20.48 28.65 -30.46
CA ASN A 173 -20.83 27.51 -31.31
C ASN A 173 -19.92 26.31 -31.02
N LYS A 174 -18.62 26.52 -30.84
CA LYS A 174 -17.68 25.47 -30.41
C LYS A 174 -17.99 24.96 -29.01
N ALA A 175 -18.29 25.86 -28.07
CA ALA A 175 -18.68 25.48 -26.71
C ALA A 175 -19.93 24.59 -26.69
N GLU A 176 -20.96 24.94 -27.47
CA GLU A 176 -22.19 24.15 -27.62
C GLU A 176 -21.90 22.78 -28.27
N LEU A 177 -21.08 22.74 -29.33
CA LEU A 177 -20.67 21.50 -30.00
C LEU A 177 -19.90 20.55 -29.07
N TYR A 178 -18.95 21.08 -28.29
CA TYR A 178 -18.15 20.29 -27.36
C TYR A 178 -18.96 19.80 -26.17
N SER A 179 -19.90 20.61 -25.68
CA SER A 179 -20.90 20.17 -24.69
C SER A 179 -21.73 18.99 -25.23
N TYR A 180 -22.18 19.08 -26.47
CA TYR A 180 -22.88 17.99 -27.15
C TYR A 180 -22.03 16.72 -27.24
N PHE A 181 -20.79 16.80 -27.72
CA PHE A 181 -19.89 15.64 -27.78
C PHE A 181 -19.62 15.03 -26.41
N LYS A 182 -19.38 15.84 -25.39
CA LYS A 182 -19.21 15.38 -24.00
C LYS A 182 -20.44 14.66 -23.47
N LYS A 183 -21.64 15.09 -23.87
CA LYS A 183 -22.90 14.42 -23.49
C LYS A 183 -23.02 13.07 -24.19
N GLU A 184 -22.78 13.00 -25.49
CA GLU A 184 -22.90 11.76 -26.25
C GLU A 184 -21.81 10.74 -25.91
N ILE A 185 -20.57 11.15 -25.63
CA ILE A 185 -19.51 10.26 -25.12
C ILE A 185 -19.92 9.65 -23.78
N ALA A 186 -20.42 10.48 -22.86
CA ALA A 186 -20.87 9.99 -21.56
C ALA A 186 -22.04 9.01 -21.70
N LYS A 187 -22.99 9.31 -22.60
CA LYS A 187 -24.13 8.44 -22.90
C LYS A 187 -23.67 7.09 -23.42
N HIS A 188 -22.80 7.11 -24.44
CA HIS A 188 -22.23 5.91 -25.07
C HIS A 188 -21.53 5.01 -24.06
N ARG A 189 -20.69 5.60 -23.19
CA ARG A 189 -20.00 4.85 -22.13
C ARG A 189 -20.98 4.28 -21.09
N ALA A 190 -21.95 5.08 -20.64
CA ALA A 190 -22.97 4.62 -19.71
C ALA A 190 -23.79 3.46 -20.28
N ASP A 191 -24.19 3.53 -21.56
CA ASP A 191 -24.88 2.44 -22.26
C ASP A 191 -24.01 1.18 -22.32
N GLY A 192 -22.72 1.30 -22.63
CA GLY A 192 -21.78 0.17 -22.62
C GLY A 192 -21.67 -0.51 -21.25
N TYR A 193 -21.51 0.27 -20.18
CA TYR A 193 -21.48 -0.27 -18.82
C TYR A 193 -22.79 -0.95 -18.42
N ILE A 194 -23.95 -0.36 -18.78
CA ILE A 194 -25.27 -0.98 -18.53
C ILE A 194 -25.40 -2.30 -19.27
N SER A 195 -25.05 -2.35 -20.55
CA SER A 195 -25.13 -3.58 -21.33
C SER A 195 -24.25 -4.68 -20.75
N LEU A 196 -23.04 -4.35 -20.31
CA LEU A 196 -22.16 -5.34 -19.67
C LEU A 196 -22.71 -5.78 -18.30
N ALA A 197 -23.23 -4.85 -17.51
CA ALA A 197 -23.86 -5.17 -16.22
C ALA A 197 -25.05 -6.12 -16.38
N GLU A 198 -25.86 -5.96 -17.43
CA GLU A 198 -26.98 -6.84 -17.74
C GLU A 198 -26.53 -8.25 -18.13
N VAL A 199 -25.38 -8.41 -18.79
CA VAL A 199 -24.79 -9.73 -19.08
C VAL A 199 -24.30 -10.40 -17.80
N GLU A 200 -23.57 -9.67 -16.96
CA GLU A 200 -23.03 -10.21 -15.71
C GLU A 200 -24.13 -10.52 -14.69
N GLU A 201 -25.15 -9.66 -14.55
CA GLU A 201 -26.27 -9.93 -13.66
C GLU A 201 -26.98 -11.24 -14.03
N LYS A 202 -27.11 -11.56 -15.33
CA LYS A 202 -27.71 -12.81 -15.81
C LYS A 202 -26.90 -14.06 -15.48
N GLN A 203 -25.58 -13.95 -15.32
CA GLN A 203 -24.75 -15.09 -14.88
C GLN A 203 -25.11 -15.55 -13.46
N GLY A 204 -25.66 -14.64 -12.63
CA GLY A 204 -26.29 -14.98 -11.35
C GLY A 204 -25.35 -15.40 -10.20
N SER A 205 -24.09 -15.73 -10.48
CA SER A 205 -23.10 -16.00 -9.42
C SER A 205 -22.83 -14.73 -8.61
N ASN A 206 -22.44 -14.87 -7.34
CA ASN A 206 -22.25 -13.70 -6.48
C ASN A 206 -21.12 -12.79 -6.98
N GLN A 207 -20.05 -13.37 -7.56
CA GLN A 207 -18.97 -12.61 -8.19
C GLN A 207 -19.49 -11.72 -9.32
N TYR A 208 -20.33 -12.28 -10.21
CA TYR A 208 -20.89 -11.51 -11.31
C TYR A 208 -21.93 -10.47 -10.84
N LEU A 209 -22.70 -10.75 -9.78
CA LEU A 209 -23.57 -9.74 -9.17
C LEU A 209 -22.76 -8.57 -8.61
N ARG A 210 -21.63 -8.82 -7.94
CA ARG A 210 -20.73 -7.75 -7.45
C ARG A 210 -20.12 -6.93 -8.59
N SER A 211 -19.78 -7.59 -9.70
CA SER A 211 -19.28 -6.91 -10.88
C SER A 211 -20.38 -6.05 -11.56
N ALA A 212 -21.57 -6.62 -11.77
CA ALA A 212 -22.74 -5.90 -12.29
C ALA A 212 -23.13 -4.70 -11.41
N GLN A 213 -23.09 -4.85 -10.08
CA GLN A 213 -23.27 -3.74 -9.13
C GLN A 213 -22.31 -2.58 -9.44
N ASN A 214 -21.02 -2.86 -9.59
CA ASN A 214 -20.01 -1.84 -9.89
C ASN A 214 -20.24 -1.18 -11.27
N LEU A 215 -20.61 -1.96 -12.28
CA LEU A 215 -20.88 -1.45 -13.63
C LEU A 215 -22.09 -0.53 -13.68
N TYR A 216 -23.21 -0.91 -13.03
CA TYR A 216 -24.38 -0.04 -12.91
C TYR A 216 -24.05 1.26 -12.16
N TYR A 217 -23.25 1.19 -11.10
CA TYR A 217 -22.79 2.38 -10.38
C TYR A 217 -21.96 3.31 -11.27
N LYS A 218 -20.99 2.78 -12.03
CA LYS A 218 -20.20 3.56 -12.99
C LYS A 218 -21.06 4.23 -14.07
N ALA A 219 -22.04 3.52 -14.62
CA ALA A 219 -22.97 4.07 -15.60
C ALA A 219 -23.73 5.28 -15.03
N ASN A 220 -24.25 5.15 -13.80
CA ASN A 220 -24.94 6.25 -13.12
C ASN A 220 -24.00 7.43 -12.87
N GLN A 221 -22.79 7.19 -12.36
CA GLN A 221 -21.80 8.25 -12.11
C GLN A 221 -21.50 9.07 -13.38
N ILE A 222 -21.27 8.41 -14.51
CA ILE A 222 -20.88 9.06 -15.77
C ILE A 222 -21.98 9.95 -16.34
N TYR A 223 -23.24 9.51 -16.25
CA TYR A 223 -24.36 10.20 -16.92
C TYR A 223 -25.25 11.02 -15.99
N SER A 224 -25.11 10.88 -14.66
CA SER A 224 -25.95 11.56 -13.66
C SER A 224 -25.99 13.09 -13.81
N LYS A 225 -24.91 13.71 -14.31
CA LYS A 225 -24.88 15.15 -14.61
C LYS A 225 -25.85 15.60 -15.71
N TYR A 226 -26.30 14.68 -16.57
CA TYR A 226 -27.25 14.95 -17.66
C TYR A 226 -28.63 14.41 -17.37
N GLN A 227 -28.72 13.24 -16.73
CA GLN A 227 -29.96 12.63 -16.32
C GLN A 227 -29.71 11.74 -15.09
N SER A 228 -30.32 12.09 -13.97
CA SER A 228 -30.29 11.25 -12.76
C SER A 228 -30.91 9.88 -13.05
N ASN A 229 -30.28 8.82 -12.54
CA ASN A 229 -30.79 7.45 -12.69
C ASN A 229 -31.02 7.04 -14.16
N TYR A 230 -30.10 7.44 -15.06
CA TYR A 230 -30.19 7.11 -16.48
C TYR A 230 -30.37 5.61 -16.71
N ARG A 231 -31.43 5.25 -17.45
CA ARG A 231 -31.85 3.86 -17.71
C ARG A 231 -31.95 3.00 -16.44
N ASN A 232 -32.38 3.62 -15.33
CA ASN A 232 -32.52 3.00 -14.01
C ASN A 232 -31.20 2.44 -13.44
N SER A 233 -30.05 2.95 -13.89
CA SER A 233 -28.73 2.44 -13.48
C SER A 233 -28.51 2.48 -11.96
N TYR A 234 -28.94 3.53 -11.27
CA TYR A 234 -28.82 3.60 -9.81
C TYR A 234 -29.78 2.61 -9.12
N SER A 235 -31.05 2.55 -9.55
CA SER A 235 -32.01 1.59 -9.00
C SER A 235 -31.57 0.13 -9.22
N LYS A 236 -30.98 -0.17 -10.38
CA LYS A 236 -30.40 -1.49 -10.68
C LYS A 236 -29.17 -1.77 -9.83
N TYR A 237 -28.30 -0.79 -9.62
CA TYR A 237 -27.18 -0.89 -8.66
C TYR A 237 -27.67 -1.30 -7.27
N GLU A 238 -28.69 -0.63 -6.72
CA GLU A 238 -29.23 -0.95 -5.39
C GLU A 238 -29.84 -2.36 -5.34
N SER A 239 -30.62 -2.72 -6.37
CA SER A 239 -31.24 -4.04 -6.48
C SER A 239 -30.22 -5.17 -6.55
N VAL A 240 -29.19 -5.04 -7.40
CA VAL A 240 -28.13 -6.04 -7.54
C VAL A 240 -27.25 -6.10 -6.30
N LYS A 241 -26.93 -4.94 -5.69
CA LYS A 241 -26.22 -4.88 -4.40
C LYS A 241 -26.98 -5.68 -3.34
N TYR A 242 -28.29 -5.46 -3.22
CA TYR A 242 -29.11 -6.19 -2.25
C TYR A 242 -29.10 -7.70 -2.50
N LYS A 243 -29.23 -8.16 -3.76
CA LYS A 243 -29.12 -9.58 -4.11
C LYS A 243 -27.76 -10.17 -3.72
N ALA A 244 -26.67 -9.44 -3.98
CA ALA A 244 -25.32 -9.89 -3.64
C ALA A 244 -25.08 -9.91 -2.11
N ASP A 245 -25.52 -8.87 -1.40
CA ASP A 245 -25.48 -8.79 0.06
C ASP A 245 -26.27 -9.94 0.69
N LEU A 246 -27.43 -10.29 0.13
CA LEU A 246 -28.24 -11.43 0.59
C LEU A 246 -27.51 -12.77 0.39
N ASN A 247 -26.79 -12.94 -0.73
CA ASN A 247 -25.99 -14.13 -0.98
C ASN A 247 -24.83 -14.26 0.01
N ASP A 248 -24.09 -13.17 0.26
CA ASP A 248 -22.99 -13.17 1.21
C ASP A 248 -23.47 -13.38 2.66
N ALA A 249 -24.60 -12.77 3.02
CA ALA A 249 -25.24 -13.02 4.32
C ALA A 249 -25.63 -14.49 4.47
N ARG A 250 -26.21 -15.09 3.43
CA ARG A 250 -26.60 -16.50 3.41
C ARG A 250 -25.42 -17.46 3.52
N ASP A 251 -24.35 -17.23 2.76
CA ASP A 251 -23.15 -18.07 2.79
C ASP A 251 -22.50 -18.05 4.18
N ASN A 252 -22.29 -16.85 4.74
CA ASN A 252 -21.75 -16.70 6.09
C ASN A 252 -22.67 -17.31 7.15
N TYR A 253 -23.98 -17.11 7.04
CA TYR A 253 -24.94 -17.75 7.94
C TYR A 253 -24.83 -19.28 7.90
N ASN A 254 -24.74 -19.87 6.70
CA ASN A 254 -24.64 -21.32 6.55
C ASN A 254 -23.34 -21.87 7.15
N LYS A 255 -22.20 -21.20 6.92
CA LYS A 255 -20.91 -21.53 7.57
C LYS A 255 -21.00 -21.42 9.09
N GLY A 256 -21.63 -20.36 9.60
CA GLY A 256 -21.87 -20.20 11.03
C GLY A 256 -22.73 -21.31 11.63
N MET A 257 -23.78 -21.74 10.92
CA MET A 257 -24.63 -22.85 11.34
C MET A 257 -23.92 -24.20 11.31
N GLU A 258 -23.03 -24.42 10.34
CA GLU A 258 -22.20 -25.62 10.27
C GLU A 258 -21.29 -25.72 11.49
N GLU A 259 -20.55 -24.66 11.80
CA GLU A 259 -19.70 -24.59 13.00
C GLU A 259 -20.53 -24.76 14.29
N TYR A 260 -21.69 -24.10 14.36
CA TYR A 260 -22.58 -24.17 15.53
C TYR A 260 -23.07 -25.59 15.79
N ARG A 261 -23.55 -26.30 14.75
CA ARG A 261 -24.05 -27.68 14.88
C ARG A 261 -22.95 -28.67 15.25
N ASN A 262 -21.75 -28.44 14.73
CA ASN A 262 -20.58 -29.30 14.96
C ASN A 262 -19.78 -28.93 16.20
N ALA A 263 -20.25 -27.96 17.01
CA ALA A 263 -19.49 -27.41 18.13
C ALA A 263 -19.36 -28.38 19.31
N GLY A 264 -20.42 -29.13 19.66
CA GLY A 264 -20.41 -29.96 20.87
C GLY A 264 -20.03 -29.14 22.11
N SER A 265 -18.93 -29.52 22.77
CA SER A 265 -18.32 -28.79 23.90
C SER A 265 -17.17 -27.85 23.50
N SER A 266 -16.81 -27.74 22.21
CA SER A 266 -15.70 -26.89 21.74
C SER A 266 -16.09 -25.42 21.78
N LYS A 267 -15.39 -24.65 22.61
CA LYS A 267 -15.54 -23.19 22.67
C LYS A 267 -15.03 -22.53 21.39
N ALA A 268 -13.95 -23.05 20.79
CA ALA A 268 -13.38 -22.55 19.53
C ALA A 268 -14.38 -22.57 18.37
N LYS A 269 -15.13 -23.67 18.20
CA LYS A 269 -16.16 -23.76 17.16
C LYS A 269 -17.33 -22.80 17.40
N TYR A 270 -17.76 -22.61 18.64
CA TYR A 270 -18.75 -21.57 18.95
C TYR A 270 -18.23 -20.15 18.64
N ARG A 271 -16.94 -19.87 18.87
CA ARG A 271 -16.32 -18.58 18.45
C ARG A 271 -16.28 -18.43 16.93
N ALA A 272 -15.96 -19.49 16.19
CA ALA A 272 -15.99 -19.50 14.73
C ALA A 272 -17.42 -19.24 14.19
N ALA A 273 -18.42 -19.92 14.77
CA ALA A 273 -19.83 -19.65 14.47
C ALA A 273 -20.21 -18.19 14.75
N ASN A 274 -19.82 -17.65 15.91
CA ASN A 274 -20.05 -16.25 16.28
C ASN A 274 -19.47 -15.29 15.24
N TYR A 275 -18.23 -15.54 14.79
CA TYR A 275 -17.57 -14.76 13.75
C TYR A 275 -18.40 -14.74 12.46
N TYR A 276 -18.79 -15.91 11.93
CA TYR A 276 -19.56 -15.98 10.70
C TYR A 276 -20.94 -15.34 10.80
N PHE A 277 -21.61 -15.42 11.95
CA PHE A 277 -22.87 -14.70 12.16
C PHE A 277 -22.68 -13.17 12.16
N ARG A 278 -21.55 -12.66 12.68
CA ARG A 278 -21.21 -11.23 12.55
C ARG A 278 -20.94 -10.85 11.10
N GLU A 279 -20.21 -11.69 10.35
CA GLU A 279 -19.98 -11.45 8.92
C GLU A 279 -21.29 -11.41 8.15
N ALA A 280 -22.25 -12.28 8.45
CA ALA A 280 -23.58 -12.23 7.84
C ALA A 280 -24.30 -10.88 8.10
N GLN A 281 -24.22 -10.38 9.34
CA GLN A 281 -24.84 -9.10 9.72
C GLN A 281 -24.19 -7.86 9.08
N LYS A 282 -22.93 -7.94 8.63
CA LYS A 282 -22.30 -6.85 7.87
C LYS A 282 -23.01 -6.58 6.55
N TYR A 283 -23.58 -7.62 5.94
CA TYR A 283 -24.27 -7.51 4.66
C TYR A 283 -25.77 -7.25 4.85
N ILE A 284 -26.44 -8.05 5.69
CA ILE A 284 -27.86 -7.89 5.98
C ILE A 284 -28.07 -7.90 7.49
N SER A 285 -28.43 -6.74 8.03
CA SER A 285 -28.73 -6.58 9.47
C SER A 285 -29.85 -7.54 9.88
N ASN A 286 -29.67 -8.21 11.02
CA ASN A 286 -30.66 -9.16 11.55
C ASN A 286 -31.05 -10.26 10.54
N TYR A 287 -30.11 -10.71 9.70
CA TYR A 287 -30.36 -11.82 8.79
C TYR A 287 -30.79 -13.06 9.59
N LYS A 288 -32.02 -13.52 9.37
CA LYS A 288 -32.66 -14.62 10.13
C LYS A 288 -32.60 -14.38 11.64
N ASP A 289 -32.11 -15.35 12.41
CA ASP A 289 -32.02 -15.36 13.87
C ASP A 289 -30.59 -15.06 14.39
N THR A 290 -29.75 -14.43 13.56
CA THR A 290 -28.34 -14.11 13.91
C THR A 290 -28.18 -13.36 15.23
N ASN A 291 -29.09 -12.45 15.61
CA ASN A 291 -29.02 -11.76 16.91
C ASN A 291 -29.04 -12.73 18.10
N LYS A 292 -29.95 -13.71 18.06
CA LYS A 292 -30.06 -14.72 19.10
C LYS A 292 -28.81 -15.61 19.10
N LEU A 293 -28.42 -16.09 17.92
CA LEU A 293 -27.26 -16.97 17.74
C LEU A 293 -25.95 -16.30 18.17
N LEU A 294 -25.79 -14.99 17.97
CA LEU A 294 -24.62 -14.24 18.41
C LEU A 294 -24.51 -14.20 19.94
N SER A 295 -25.62 -14.01 20.65
CA SER A 295 -25.63 -14.06 22.11
C SER A 295 -25.32 -15.47 22.63
N GLU A 296 -25.96 -16.50 22.06
CA GLU A 296 -25.74 -17.89 22.46
C GLU A 296 -24.29 -18.36 22.20
N THR A 297 -23.76 -18.08 21.01
CA THR A 297 -22.38 -18.46 20.66
C THR A 297 -21.35 -17.66 21.43
N LYS A 298 -21.63 -16.41 21.80
CA LYS A 298 -20.74 -15.64 22.68
C LYS A 298 -20.69 -16.27 24.07
N GLU A 299 -21.84 -16.60 24.63
CA GLU A 299 -21.96 -17.21 25.95
C GLU A 299 -21.26 -18.57 26.01
N LYS A 300 -21.44 -19.41 24.99
CA LYS A 300 -20.83 -20.75 24.94
C LYS A 300 -19.35 -20.71 24.55
N GLY A 301 -18.96 -19.83 23.62
CA GLY A 301 -17.64 -19.85 23.00
C GLY A 301 -16.57 -19.00 23.69
N TYR A 302 -16.94 -17.96 24.43
CA TYR A 302 -15.96 -17.08 25.06
C TYR A 302 -15.72 -17.47 26.51
N PHE A 303 -14.49 -17.30 26.99
CA PHE A 303 -14.17 -17.51 28.39
C PHE A 303 -14.63 -16.35 29.25
N LYS A 304 -15.18 -16.67 30.42
CA LYS A 304 -15.45 -15.70 31.49
C LYS A 304 -14.26 -15.65 32.44
N TYR A 305 -13.58 -14.51 32.56
CA TYR A 305 -12.38 -14.44 33.40
C TYR A 305 -12.45 -13.37 34.49
N SER A 306 -11.68 -13.60 35.55
CA SER A 306 -11.34 -12.59 36.56
C SER A 306 -9.83 -12.42 36.59
N LEU A 307 -9.38 -11.17 36.70
CA LEU A 307 -7.97 -10.80 36.63
C LEU A 307 -7.56 -9.92 37.80
N SER A 308 -6.64 -10.42 38.62
CA SER A 308 -5.94 -9.72 39.68
C SER A 308 -4.48 -9.50 39.28
N SER A 309 -3.98 -8.28 39.41
CA SER A 309 -2.58 -7.96 39.12
C SER A 309 -2.14 -6.73 39.91
N ASN A 310 -0.96 -6.80 40.53
CA ASN A 310 -0.30 -5.62 41.13
C ASN A 310 0.51 -4.79 40.11
N ASN A 311 0.48 -5.16 38.83
CA ASN A 311 1.16 -4.45 37.74
C ASN A 311 0.14 -4.09 36.63
N GLY A 312 0.00 -2.78 36.37
CA GLY A 312 -0.96 -2.26 35.39
C GLY A 312 -0.65 -2.65 33.94
N ASP A 313 0.63 -2.64 33.55
CA ASP A 313 1.04 -2.99 32.18
C ASP A 313 0.74 -4.45 31.85
N VAL A 314 1.05 -5.35 32.78
CA VAL A 314 0.74 -6.78 32.65
C VAL A 314 -0.77 -7.00 32.63
N LYS A 315 -1.52 -6.31 33.49
CA LYS A 315 -3.00 -6.38 33.51
C LYS A 315 -3.59 -6.00 32.14
N ASN A 316 -3.11 -4.91 31.56
CA ASN A 316 -3.56 -4.43 30.25
C ASN A 316 -3.17 -5.41 29.13
N LYS A 317 -1.94 -5.93 29.15
CA LYS A 317 -1.48 -6.92 28.18
C LYS A 317 -2.33 -8.20 28.21
N ILE A 318 -2.63 -8.74 29.40
CA ILE A 318 -3.50 -9.93 29.56
C ILE A 318 -4.89 -9.63 28.98
N SER A 319 -5.49 -8.51 29.38
CA SER A 319 -6.85 -8.13 28.94
C SER A 319 -6.94 -7.99 27.42
N ASN A 320 -5.95 -7.33 26.81
CA ASN A 320 -5.89 -7.15 25.35
C ASN A 320 -5.67 -8.48 24.61
N ALA A 321 -4.81 -9.35 25.14
CA ALA A 321 -4.53 -10.65 24.52
C ALA A 321 -5.75 -11.59 24.59
N LEU A 322 -6.56 -11.48 25.64
CA LEU A 322 -7.75 -12.31 25.85
C LEU A 322 -9.01 -11.80 25.15
N ASN A 323 -9.14 -10.50 24.87
CA ASN A 323 -10.34 -9.89 24.27
C ASN A 323 -10.95 -10.65 23.08
N PRO A 324 -10.16 -11.26 22.16
CA PRO A 324 -10.74 -12.03 21.04
C PRO A 324 -11.44 -13.33 21.45
N ILE A 325 -11.17 -13.86 22.65
CA ILE A 325 -11.63 -15.18 23.09
C ILE A 325 -12.30 -15.19 24.48
N ALA A 326 -12.27 -14.08 25.20
CA ALA A 326 -12.73 -14.01 26.58
C ALA A 326 -13.19 -12.60 26.96
N TYR A 327 -13.99 -12.50 28.02
CA TYR A 327 -14.43 -11.22 28.58
C TYR A 327 -14.44 -11.27 30.13
N PRO A 328 -14.17 -10.12 30.78
CA PRO A 328 -14.08 -10.08 32.23
C PRO A 328 -15.47 -10.13 32.88
N VAL A 329 -15.59 -10.84 34.00
CA VAL A 329 -16.82 -10.91 34.82
C VAL A 329 -16.49 -10.94 36.32
N THR A 330 -17.47 -10.59 37.15
CA THR A 330 -17.36 -10.67 38.62
C THR A 330 -17.99 -11.94 39.21
N SER A 331 -18.86 -12.62 38.47
CA SER A 331 -19.55 -13.86 38.87
C SER A 331 -19.59 -14.87 37.72
N GLY A 332 -19.59 -16.17 38.03
CA GLY A 332 -19.58 -17.22 37.01
C GLY A 332 -18.24 -17.31 36.25
N VAL A 333 -17.14 -17.03 36.95
CA VAL A 333 -15.78 -17.04 36.41
C VAL A 333 -15.35 -18.46 36.04
N GLU A 334 -14.86 -18.63 34.81
CA GLU A 334 -14.28 -19.88 34.31
C GLU A 334 -12.75 -19.91 34.43
N LEU A 335 -12.10 -18.74 34.38
CA LEU A 335 -10.65 -18.56 34.47
C LEU A 335 -10.30 -17.47 35.51
N PHE A 336 -9.62 -17.86 36.58
CA PHE A 336 -9.06 -16.95 37.58
C PHE A 336 -7.58 -16.71 37.28
N ILE A 337 -7.22 -15.48 36.94
CA ILE A 337 -5.86 -15.09 36.57
C ILE A 337 -5.30 -14.16 37.65
N ASP A 338 -4.16 -14.52 38.24
CA ASP A 338 -3.43 -13.71 39.22
C ASP A 338 -1.99 -13.51 38.77
N TYR A 339 -1.54 -12.26 38.73
CA TYR A 339 -0.15 -11.90 38.51
C TYR A 339 0.38 -11.06 39.67
N ARG A 340 1.51 -11.46 40.24
CA ARG A 340 2.19 -10.66 41.26
C ARG A 340 3.66 -10.51 40.90
N ARG A 341 4.09 -9.26 40.76
CA ARG A 341 5.50 -8.88 40.71
C ARG A 341 6.00 -8.65 42.13
N GLY A 342 7.10 -9.29 42.51
CA GLY A 342 7.81 -9.04 43.76
C GLY A 342 8.75 -7.84 43.68
N GLU A 343 9.44 -7.55 44.77
CA GLU A 343 10.35 -6.41 44.86
C GLU A 343 11.68 -6.66 44.16
N TYR A 344 12.31 -5.60 43.66
CA TYR A 344 13.64 -5.66 43.05
C TYR A 344 14.71 -5.74 44.14
N SER A 345 15.58 -6.75 44.05
CA SER A 345 16.77 -6.86 44.88
C SER A 345 18.05 -6.63 44.08
N TYR A 346 19.02 -5.96 44.70
CA TYR A 346 20.33 -5.67 44.14
C TYR A 346 21.40 -6.14 45.12
N ASN A 347 22.26 -7.06 44.68
CA ASN A 347 23.35 -7.61 45.47
C ASN A 347 24.68 -7.40 44.76
N THR A 348 25.73 -7.12 45.53
CA THR A 348 27.09 -6.99 45.02
C THR A 348 28.02 -7.96 45.73
N PHE A 349 28.80 -8.71 44.95
CA PHE A 349 29.80 -9.64 45.46
C PHE A 349 31.16 -9.17 44.98
N SER A 350 32.18 -9.21 45.84
CA SER A 350 33.54 -8.80 45.48
C SER A 350 34.53 -9.90 45.85
N TYR A 351 35.38 -10.24 44.90
CA TYR A 351 36.42 -11.26 45.04
C TYR A 351 37.76 -10.64 44.67
N THR A 352 38.79 -10.87 45.48
CA THR A 352 40.13 -10.34 45.22
C THR A 352 41.14 -11.47 45.11
N ASN A 353 41.93 -11.44 44.04
CA ASN A 353 43.06 -12.34 43.84
C ASN A 353 44.35 -11.53 43.69
N THR A 354 45.45 -12.01 44.28
CA THR A 354 46.76 -11.36 44.26
C THR A 354 47.81 -12.29 43.69
N GLU A 355 48.55 -11.80 42.69
CA GLU A 355 49.64 -12.50 42.03
C GLU A 355 50.94 -11.72 42.24
N GLN A 356 52.01 -12.39 42.67
CA GLN A 356 53.36 -11.79 42.73
C GLN A 356 54.02 -11.93 41.36
N ILE A 357 54.52 -10.82 40.81
CA ILE A 357 55.14 -10.76 39.49
C ILE A 357 56.57 -10.26 39.61
N ARG A 358 57.50 -10.99 38.98
CA ARG A 358 58.89 -10.58 38.81
C ARG A 358 59.16 -10.35 37.33
N LYS A 359 59.63 -9.15 36.98
CA LYS A 359 60.02 -8.80 35.61
C LYS A 359 61.46 -8.32 35.59
N GLU A 360 62.28 -8.97 34.79
CA GLU A 360 63.66 -8.55 34.55
C GLU A 360 63.72 -7.71 33.28
N ILE A 361 64.34 -6.54 33.38
CA ILE A 361 64.57 -5.64 32.24
C ILE A 361 66.06 -5.31 32.18
N GLN A 362 66.65 -5.44 31.00
CA GLN A 362 67.99 -4.97 30.75
C GLN A 362 67.99 -3.44 30.75
N THR A 363 68.75 -2.84 31.66
CA THR A 363 68.83 -1.38 31.83
C THR A 363 70.02 -0.77 31.13
N SER A 364 71.11 -1.53 30.94
CA SER A 364 72.33 -1.09 30.25
C SER A 364 73.22 -2.28 29.90
N ILE A 365 74.41 -2.02 29.35
CA ILE A 365 75.46 -3.00 29.07
C ILE A 365 76.72 -2.51 29.79
N ASP A 366 77.43 -3.39 30.49
CA ASP A 366 78.68 -3.06 31.17
C ASP A 366 79.84 -2.86 30.18
N SER A 367 80.99 -2.41 30.69
CA SER A 367 82.20 -2.16 29.89
C SER A 367 82.78 -3.41 29.21
N ASN A 368 82.27 -4.59 29.54
CA ASN A 368 82.69 -5.88 28.98
C ASN A 368 81.64 -6.46 28.00
N GLY A 369 80.60 -5.69 27.65
CA GLY A 369 79.55 -6.12 26.73
C GLY A 369 78.45 -6.98 27.37
N LYS A 370 78.43 -7.12 28.70
CA LYS A 370 77.43 -7.93 29.41
C LYS A 370 76.23 -7.09 29.85
N ALA A 371 75.02 -7.61 29.63
CA ALA A 371 73.78 -6.95 30.02
C ALA A 371 73.69 -6.74 31.53
N ILE A 372 73.42 -5.51 31.97
CA ILE A 372 73.02 -5.20 33.34
C ILE A 372 71.50 -5.33 33.41
N ILE A 373 71.02 -6.28 34.22
CA ILE A 373 69.60 -6.59 34.38
C ILE A 373 69.11 -6.06 35.72
N LYS A 374 68.04 -5.27 35.70
CA LYS A 374 67.30 -4.90 36.91
C LYS A 374 66.04 -5.76 37.02
N ALA A 375 65.89 -6.44 38.14
CA ALA A 375 64.69 -7.18 38.48
C ALA A 375 63.70 -6.26 39.21
N TYR A 376 62.48 -6.19 38.70
CA TYR A 376 61.36 -5.46 39.26
C TYR A 376 60.38 -6.46 39.87
N ASN A 377 60.10 -6.34 41.17
CA ASN A 377 59.14 -7.18 41.87
C ASN A 377 57.91 -6.34 42.24
N PHE A 378 56.74 -6.74 41.77
CA PHE A 378 55.49 -6.03 41.99
C PHE A 378 54.32 -7.00 42.07
N THR A 379 53.26 -6.58 42.76
CA THR A 379 52.05 -7.37 42.97
C THR A 379 50.94 -6.90 42.03
N LYS A 380 50.28 -7.85 41.36
CA LYS A 380 49.04 -7.63 40.61
C LYS A 380 47.86 -8.07 41.47
N THR A 381 46.99 -7.13 41.80
CA THR A 381 45.73 -7.39 42.50
C THR A 381 44.60 -7.29 41.50
N THR A 382 43.86 -8.37 41.28
CA THR A 382 42.64 -8.37 40.47
C THR A 382 41.43 -8.43 41.40
N THR A 383 40.57 -7.43 41.34
CA THR A 383 39.29 -7.38 42.06
C THR A 383 38.16 -7.59 41.06
N THR A 384 37.42 -8.68 41.21
CA THR A 384 36.22 -8.98 40.44
C THR A 384 35.00 -8.60 41.27
N VAL A 385 34.19 -7.68 40.76
CA VAL A 385 32.91 -7.28 41.35
C VAL A 385 31.78 -7.82 40.48
N GLU A 386 30.85 -8.54 41.09
CA GLU A 386 29.65 -9.04 40.45
C GLU A 386 28.43 -8.31 41.01
N GLU A 387 27.63 -7.71 40.13
CA GLU A 387 26.35 -7.12 40.47
C GLU A 387 25.23 -8.07 40.00
N LEU A 388 24.29 -8.35 40.90
CA LEU A 388 23.15 -9.22 40.64
C LEU A 388 21.86 -8.44 40.91
N GLY A 389 21.01 -8.36 39.90
CA GLY A 389 19.67 -7.79 40.00
C GLY A 389 18.64 -8.88 39.83
N THR A 390 17.68 -8.97 40.74
CA THR A 390 16.66 -10.03 40.73
C THR A 390 15.26 -9.47 40.99
N ILE A 391 14.27 -9.99 40.26
CA ILE A 391 12.84 -9.73 40.52
C ILE A 391 12.08 -11.07 40.52
N PRO A 392 11.52 -11.50 41.66
CA PRO A 392 10.62 -12.65 41.70
C PRO A 392 9.23 -12.26 41.17
N TYR A 393 8.50 -13.22 40.62
CA TYR A 393 7.13 -13.05 40.18
C TYR A 393 6.34 -14.35 40.26
N THR A 394 5.01 -14.21 40.38
CA THR A 394 4.06 -15.31 40.26
C THR A 394 3.06 -15.02 39.16
N PHE A 395 2.75 -16.01 38.32
CA PHE A 395 1.69 -15.94 37.33
C PHE A 395 0.85 -17.22 37.41
N SER A 396 -0.39 -17.10 37.88
CA SER A 396 -1.27 -18.22 38.17
C SER A 396 -2.57 -18.10 37.40
N ILE A 397 -3.00 -19.19 36.79
CA ILE A 397 -4.29 -19.34 36.14
C ILE A 397 -4.94 -20.58 36.71
N ARG A 398 -6.16 -20.43 37.22
CA ARG A 398 -6.97 -21.51 37.76
C ARG A 398 -8.32 -21.55 37.06
N GLY A 399 -8.70 -22.71 36.53
CA GLY A 399 -9.96 -22.87 35.82
C GLY A 399 -10.21 -24.30 35.38
N ALA A 400 -11.44 -24.60 34.97
CA ALA A 400 -11.81 -25.93 34.50
C ALA A 400 -11.12 -26.31 33.18
N TYR A 401 -10.74 -25.30 32.38
CA TYR A 401 -10.21 -25.47 31.03
C TYR A 401 -8.69 -25.29 30.93
N TYR A 402 -8.09 -24.60 31.88
CA TYR A 402 -6.66 -24.29 31.87
C TYR A 402 -6.19 -24.04 33.29
N ASN A 403 -5.13 -24.74 33.68
CA ASN A 403 -4.46 -24.55 34.97
C ASN A 403 -2.97 -24.42 34.72
N ASN A 404 -2.38 -23.34 35.20
CA ASN A 404 -0.95 -23.13 35.15
C ASN A 404 -0.53 -22.28 36.34
N ASN A 405 0.58 -22.61 36.98
CA ASN A 405 1.09 -21.86 38.10
C ASN A 405 2.60 -21.72 37.98
N ILE A 406 3.04 -20.49 37.73
CA ILE A 406 4.44 -20.13 37.59
C ILE A 406 4.82 -19.31 38.81
N SER A 407 5.86 -19.74 39.51
CA SER A 407 6.54 -18.98 40.55
C SER A 407 8.02 -19.02 40.22
N ASN A 408 8.57 -17.90 39.78
CA ASN A 408 9.93 -17.83 39.27
C ASN A 408 10.58 -16.48 39.62
N GLU A 409 11.87 -16.34 39.34
CA GLU A 409 12.57 -15.08 39.42
C GLU A 409 13.40 -14.80 38.17
N VAL A 410 13.50 -13.52 37.82
CA VAL A 410 14.33 -13.06 36.71
C VAL A 410 15.57 -12.41 37.27
N THR A 411 16.72 -12.97 36.90
CA THR A 411 18.03 -12.51 37.36
C THR A 411 18.90 -12.03 36.19
N VAL A 412 19.60 -10.91 36.39
CA VAL A 412 20.63 -10.37 35.49
C VAL A 412 21.90 -10.14 36.28
N LYS A 413 23.02 -10.63 35.76
CA LYS A 413 24.35 -10.53 36.35
C LYS A 413 25.24 -9.61 35.50
N ASN A 414 26.01 -8.75 36.14
CA ASN A 414 27.09 -7.96 35.56
C ASN A 414 28.39 -8.26 36.30
N THR A 415 29.49 -8.45 35.58
CA THR A 415 30.80 -8.74 36.18
C THR A 415 31.83 -7.74 35.68
N VAL A 416 32.56 -7.13 36.61
CA VAL A 416 33.57 -6.11 36.35
C VAL A 416 34.89 -6.52 37.00
N ASN A 417 35.98 -6.40 36.25
CA ASN A 417 37.33 -6.73 36.74
C ASN A 417 38.20 -5.48 36.79
N ASN A 418 38.75 -5.19 37.97
CA ASN A 418 39.68 -4.08 38.21
C ASN A 418 41.05 -4.63 38.58
N VAL A 419 42.08 -4.20 37.88
CA VAL A 419 43.46 -4.68 38.10
C VAL A 419 44.28 -3.52 38.65
N LYS A 420 44.95 -3.74 39.77
CA LYS A 420 45.87 -2.79 40.39
C LYS A 420 47.24 -3.42 40.54
N TYR A 421 48.25 -2.74 40.01
CA TYR A 421 49.66 -3.08 40.18
C TYR A 421 50.27 -2.19 41.27
N SER A 422 51.05 -2.79 42.18
CA SER A 422 51.69 -2.10 43.31
C SER A 422 53.08 -2.67 43.58
N GLY A 423 54.01 -1.85 44.06
CA GLY A 423 55.43 -2.20 44.20
C GLY A 423 56.29 -1.57 43.09
N GLU A 424 57.46 -2.15 42.81
CA GLU A 424 58.38 -1.63 41.80
C GLU A 424 57.90 -2.02 40.39
N VAL A 425 56.88 -1.33 39.87
CA VAL A 425 56.41 -1.55 38.49
C VAL A 425 57.39 -0.89 37.52
N PRO A 426 57.92 -1.62 36.50
CA PRO A 426 58.88 -1.03 35.58
C PRO A 426 58.31 0.17 34.81
N PRO A 427 59.02 1.31 34.74
CA PRO A 427 58.59 2.48 33.97
C PRO A 427 58.37 2.15 32.50
N GLY A 428 57.27 2.63 31.91
CA GLY A 428 56.96 2.42 30.48
C GLY A 428 56.46 1.02 30.09
N SER A 429 56.17 0.15 31.07
CA SER A 429 55.64 -1.20 30.82
C SER A 429 54.14 -1.24 30.47
N GLU A 430 53.67 -2.41 30.05
CA GLU A 430 52.26 -2.71 29.74
C GLU A 430 51.36 -2.86 30.99
N TYR A 431 51.95 -2.95 32.19
CA TYR A 431 51.24 -3.14 33.45
C TYR A 431 50.58 -1.85 33.92
N ARG A 432 49.32 -1.64 33.51
CA ARG A 432 48.52 -0.46 33.85
C ARG A 432 47.34 -0.82 34.73
N ASN A 433 47.04 0.05 35.68
CA ASN A 433 45.84 -0.10 36.49
C ASN A 433 44.59 0.03 35.61
N SER A 434 43.60 -0.83 35.84
CA SER A 434 42.27 -0.70 35.27
C SER A 434 41.25 -0.43 36.37
N ASP A 435 40.38 0.54 36.12
CA ASP A 435 39.27 0.89 37.01
C ASP A 435 37.98 0.96 36.17
N ASN A 436 37.43 -0.22 35.92
CA ASN A 436 36.16 -0.38 35.22
C ASN A 436 35.01 -0.06 36.19
N LYS A 437 34.03 0.69 35.69
CA LYS A 437 32.88 1.12 36.48
C LYS A 437 31.79 0.05 36.50
N LEU A 438 31.15 -0.09 37.66
CA LEU A 438 29.92 -0.86 37.84
C LEU A 438 28.77 -0.23 37.03
N LEU A 439 27.80 -1.05 36.64
CA LEU A 439 26.56 -0.57 36.03
C LEU A 439 25.68 0.14 37.06
N GLY A 440 25.68 -0.34 38.30
CA GLY A 440 24.85 0.17 39.39
C GLY A 440 23.41 -0.34 39.37
N SER A 441 22.74 -0.22 40.52
CA SER A 441 21.38 -0.69 40.78
C SER A 441 20.35 -0.21 39.76
N ASN A 442 20.37 1.08 39.38
CA ASN A 442 19.38 1.65 38.45
C ASN A 442 19.45 1.03 37.05
N GLU A 443 20.66 0.86 36.51
CA GLU A 443 20.83 0.33 35.16
C GLU A 443 20.60 -1.19 35.14
N LEU A 444 21.03 -1.89 36.19
CA LEU A 444 20.75 -3.31 36.33
C LEU A 444 19.25 -3.57 36.50
N LYS A 445 18.53 -2.74 37.26
CA LYS A 445 17.07 -2.80 37.41
C LYS A 445 16.35 -2.71 36.07
N LYS A 446 16.71 -1.75 35.20
CA LYS A 446 16.11 -1.63 33.85
C LYS A 446 16.29 -2.93 33.05
N LYS A 447 17.51 -3.49 33.04
CA LYS A 447 17.80 -4.74 32.33
C LYS A 447 16.99 -5.92 32.86
N VAL A 448 16.83 -6.03 34.18
CA VAL A 448 15.99 -7.07 34.80
C VAL A 448 14.52 -6.86 34.47
N GLU A 449 14.02 -5.63 34.50
CA GLU A 449 12.63 -5.29 34.14
C GLU A 449 12.32 -5.60 32.67
N GLU A 450 13.24 -5.32 31.74
CA GLU A 450 13.11 -5.68 30.32
C GLU A 450 13.05 -7.20 30.13
N LYS A 451 13.94 -7.95 30.80
CA LYS A 451 13.96 -9.41 30.76
C LYS A 451 12.66 -9.99 31.33
N LEU A 452 12.19 -9.47 32.47
CA LEU A 452 10.92 -9.85 33.09
C LEU A 452 9.74 -9.62 32.16
N LYS A 453 9.67 -8.45 31.53
CA LYS A 453 8.61 -8.13 30.57
C LYS A 453 8.56 -9.13 29.42
N LYS A 454 9.72 -9.50 28.87
CA LYS A 454 9.80 -10.48 27.77
C LYS A 454 9.32 -11.86 28.21
N GLU A 455 9.75 -12.32 29.38
CA GLU A 455 9.38 -13.63 29.93
C GLU A 455 7.87 -13.73 30.23
N VAL A 456 7.33 -12.75 30.98
CA VAL A 456 5.90 -12.70 31.31
C VAL A 456 5.03 -12.60 30.05
N ASN A 457 5.43 -11.80 29.06
CA ASN A 457 4.72 -11.74 27.78
C ASN A 457 4.70 -13.10 27.07
N GLY A 458 5.80 -13.85 27.10
CA GLY A 458 5.86 -15.21 26.55
C GLY A 458 4.86 -16.15 27.23
N HIS A 459 4.72 -16.08 28.56
CA HIS A 459 3.74 -16.87 29.28
C HIS A 459 2.30 -16.49 28.95
N ILE A 460 2.01 -15.19 28.82
CA ILE A 460 0.67 -14.69 28.43
C ILE A 460 0.33 -15.18 27.01
N ASP A 461 1.26 -15.02 26.06
CA ASP A 461 1.02 -15.41 24.67
C ASP A 461 0.85 -16.93 24.54
N SER A 462 1.62 -17.72 25.30
CA SER A 462 1.44 -19.19 25.38
C SER A 462 0.06 -19.56 25.91
N MET A 463 -0.35 -18.98 27.05
CA MET A 463 -1.68 -19.21 27.64
C MET A 463 -2.79 -18.93 26.62
N VAL A 464 -2.75 -17.77 25.95
CA VAL A 464 -3.79 -17.39 24.98
C VAL A 464 -3.82 -18.35 23.80
N ASN A 465 -2.66 -18.81 23.34
CA ASN A 465 -2.58 -19.77 22.24
C ASN A 465 -3.17 -21.14 22.61
N ASP A 466 -3.03 -21.58 23.85
CA ASP A 466 -3.64 -22.81 24.34
C ASP A 466 -5.16 -22.64 24.45
N LEU A 467 -5.62 -21.55 25.08
CA LEU A 467 -7.06 -21.24 25.23
C LEU A 467 -7.77 -21.09 23.87
N LYS A 468 -7.09 -20.59 22.84
CA LYS A 468 -7.67 -20.48 21.48
C LYS A 468 -8.07 -21.82 20.87
N LYS A 469 -7.42 -22.91 21.26
CA LYS A 469 -7.65 -24.27 20.71
C LYS A 469 -8.81 -25.00 21.38
N ILE A 470 -9.22 -24.54 22.57
CA ILE A 470 -10.39 -25.03 23.33
C ILE A 470 -11.65 -24.37 22.76
#